data_AF-A0A252CVM6-F1
#
_entry.id   AF-A0A252CVM6-F1
#
_cell.length_a   1.000
_cell.length_b   1.000
_cell.length_c   1.000
_cell.angle_alpha   90.00
_cell.angle_beta   90.00
_cell.angle_gamma   90.00
#
_symmetry.space_group_name_H-M   'P 1'
#
loop_
_entity.id
_entity.type
_entity.pdbx_description
1 polymer ?
#
loop_
_entity_poly.entity_id
_entity_poly.type
_entity_poly.pdbx_seq_one_letter_code
_entity_poly.pdbx_strand_id
1 'polypeptide(L)'
;MWVFDDDKVGLVREPFVAGADKIIDRLVANIPNAEAGFNLLFSARPFPGYQAKFDWQREEYGGNWYYNAELNIEGWLCPALFKYFHEAPKELYAQCKAIAA
;
A
#
# COMPACT_ATOMS: atom_id res chain seq x y z
N MET A 1 -11.99 7.63 1.94
CA MET A 1 -10.56 7.97 1.79
C MET A 1 -9.81 7.11 2.77
N TRP A 2 -8.82 6.37 2.29
CA TRP A 2 -8.00 5.51 3.13
C TRP A 2 -6.83 6.31 3.68
N VAL A 3 -6.56 6.16 4.97
CA VAL A 3 -5.41 6.75 5.65
C VAL A 3 -4.67 5.68 6.43
N PHE A 4 -3.40 5.91 6.74
CA PHE A 4 -2.61 5.01 7.59
C PHE A 4 -1.84 5.78 8.66
N ASP A 5 -1.59 5.08 9.75
CA ASP A 5 -0.88 5.56 10.93
C ASP A 5 0.29 4.61 11.23
N ASP A 6 1.42 5.16 11.67
CA ASP A 6 2.52 4.38 12.25
C ASP A 6 3.34 5.26 13.21
N ASP A 7 3.08 5.07 14.50
CA ASP A 7 3.73 5.83 15.58
C ASP A 7 5.25 5.67 15.59
N LYS A 8 5.80 4.53 15.13
CA LYS A 8 7.25 4.27 15.18
C LYS A 8 8.03 5.19 14.26
N VAL A 9 7.38 5.67 13.21
CA VAL A 9 7.98 6.56 12.21
C VAL A 9 7.23 7.89 12.12
N GLY A 10 6.32 8.16 13.07
CA GLY A 10 5.60 9.43 13.21
C GLY A 10 4.70 9.75 12.02
N LEU A 11 3.96 8.76 11.51
CA LEU A 11 2.94 8.96 10.48
C LEU A 11 1.56 8.97 11.14
N VAL A 12 0.77 10.00 10.88
CA VAL A 12 -0.57 10.17 11.44
C VAL A 12 -1.54 10.54 10.32
N ARG A 13 -2.47 9.62 10.03
CA ARG A 13 -3.55 9.76 9.04
C ARG A 13 -3.06 10.17 7.66
N GLU A 14 -1.96 9.58 7.22
CA GLU A 14 -1.40 9.88 5.91
C GLU A 14 -2.30 9.29 4.82
N PRO A 15 -2.73 10.08 3.82
CA PRO A 15 -3.71 9.62 2.85
C PRO A 15 -3.08 8.77 1.76
N PHE A 16 -3.77 7.71 1.37
CA PHE A 16 -3.57 7.08 0.06
C PHE A 16 -4.32 7.89 -1.00
N VAL A 17 -3.62 8.24 -2.07
CA VAL A 17 -4.15 9.08 -3.15
C VAL A 17 -3.70 8.55 -4.51
N ALA A 18 -4.23 9.14 -5.58
CA ALA A 18 -3.77 8.93 -6.95
C ALA A 18 -3.69 7.42 -7.32
N GLY A 19 -4.81 6.72 -7.13
CA GLY A 19 -4.98 5.32 -7.52
C GLY A 19 -4.69 4.31 -6.41
N ALA A 20 -3.82 4.65 -5.45
CA ALA A 20 -3.55 3.79 -4.30
C ALA A 20 -4.81 3.57 -3.43
N ASP A 21 -5.66 4.59 -3.32
CA ASP A 21 -6.98 4.51 -2.67
C ASP A 21 -7.90 3.48 -3.34
N LYS A 22 -7.99 3.51 -4.68
CA LYS A 22 -8.80 2.58 -5.47
C LYS A 22 -8.25 1.15 -5.41
N ILE A 23 -6.93 1.00 -5.37
CA ILE A 23 -6.28 -0.30 -5.16
C ILE A 23 -6.73 -0.85 -3.81
N ILE A 24 -6.66 -0.05 -2.74
CA ILE A 24 -7.09 -0.48 -1.40
C ILE A 24 -8.55 -0.92 -1.41
N ASP A 25 -9.46 -0.18 -2.06
CA ASP A 25 -10.87 -0.60 -2.19
C ASP A 25 -10.99 -2.03 -2.74
N ARG A 26 -10.17 -2.39 -3.74
CA ARG A 26 -10.14 -3.76 -4.29
C ARG A 26 -9.52 -4.76 -3.33
N LEU A 27 -8.46 -4.37 -2.63
CA LEU A 27 -7.74 -5.28 -1.75
C LEU A 27 -8.55 -5.66 -0.50
N VAL A 28 -9.39 -4.74 0.00
CA VAL A 28 -10.18 -4.95 1.22
C VAL A 28 -11.60 -5.42 0.97
N ALA A 29 -12.00 -5.64 -0.29
CA ALA A 29 -13.38 -5.99 -0.66
C ALA A 29 -13.95 -7.22 0.08
N ASN A 30 -13.07 -8.14 0.52
CA ASN A 30 -13.45 -9.35 1.27
C ASN A 30 -13.17 -9.26 2.78
N ILE A 31 -12.80 -8.08 3.29
CA ILE A 31 -12.57 -7.84 4.71
C ILE A 31 -13.83 -7.20 5.29
N PRO A 32 -14.58 -7.89 6.17
CA PRO A 32 -15.75 -7.30 6.81
C PRO A 32 -15.37 -6.07 7.63
N ASN A 33 -16.16 -5.00 7.52
CA ASN A 33 -15.97 -3.76 8.28
C ASN A 33 -14.58 -3.12 8.08
N ALA A 34 -13.99 -3.24 6.89
CA ALA A 34 -12.68 -2.66 6.56
C ALA A 34 -12.62 -1.14 6.77
N GLU A 35 -13.77 -0.45 6.67
CA GLU A 35 -13.93 0.97 6.96
C GLU A 35 -13.60 1.35 8.42
N ALA A 36 -13.71 0.42 9.35
CA ALA A 36 -13.28 0.61 10.74
C ALA A 36 -11.76 0.42 10.92
N GLY A 37 -11.07 -0.06 9.88
CA GLY A 37 -9.63 -0.28 9.86
C GLY A 37 -9.25 -1.70 9.47
N PHE A 38 -8.03 -1.85 8.96
CA PHE A 38 -7.40 -3.12 8.63
C PHE A 38 -5.87 -2.95 8.75
N ASN A 39 -5.15 -4.06 8.86
CA ASN A 39 -3.70 -4.05 8.80
C ASN A 39 -3.23 -4.19 7.36
N LEU A 40 -2.37 -3.28 6.90
CA LEU A 40 -1.72 -3.34 5.60
C LEU A 40 -0.25 -3.71 5.78
N LEU A 41 0.18 -4.81 5.18
CA LEU A 41 1.57 -5.24 5.17
C LEU A 41 2.18 -4.95 3.80
N PHE A 42 3.40 -4.43 3.79
CA PHE A 42 4.23 -4.25 2.59
C PHE A 42 5.55 -5.02 2.72
N SER A 43 6.07 -5.51 1.60
CA SER A 43 7.38 -6.17 1.53
C SER A 43 8.01 -5.99 0.16
N ALA A 44 9.33 -5.77 0.12
CA ALA A 44 10.11 -5.76 -1.13
C ALA A 44 10.42 -7.17 -1.68
N ARG A 45 9.97 -8.21 -0.97
CA ARG A 45 10.12 -9.62 -1.36
C ARG A 45 8.78 -10.34 -1.26
N PRO A 46 8.50 -11.33 -2.12
CA PRO A 46 7.30 -12.14 -1.99
C PRO A 46 7.30 -12.86 -0.63
N PHE A 47 6.12 -13.02 -0.05
CA PHE A 47 5.92 -13.72 1.23
C PHE A 47 4.66 -14.58 1.17
N PRO A 48 4.59 -15.71 1.91
CA PRO A 48 3.40 -16.56 1.90
C PRO A 48 2.12 -15.78 2.22
N GLY A 49 1.16 -15.83 1.30
CA GLY A 49 -0.13 -15.15 1.45
C GLY A 49 -0.15 -13.67 1.05
N TYR A 50 0.88 -13.14 0.37
CA TYR A 50 0.73 -11.84 -0.30
C TYR A 50 -0.49 -11.88 -1.25
N GLN A 51 -1.23 -10.78 -1.33
CA GLN A 51 -2.44 -10.72 -2.14
C GLN A 51 -2.23 -9.94 -3.44
N ALA A 52 -1.28 -9.01 -3.47
CA ALA A 52 -1.03 -8.15 -4.61
C ALA A 52 0.48 -7.95 -4.80
N LYS A 53 0.90 -7.97 -6.06
CA LYS A 53 2.23 -7.55 -6.51
C LYS A 53 2.12 -6.21 -7.24
N PHE A 54 3.09 -5.35 -7.03
CA PHE A 54 3.24 -4.10 -7.74
C PHE A 54 4.64 -3.95 -8.32
N ASP A 55 4.71 -3.57 -9.59
CA ASP A 55 5.96 -3.32 -10.30
C ASP A 55 6.22 -1.80 -10.39
N TRP A 56 7.37 -1.36 -9.89
CA TRP A 56 7.75 0.06 -9.92
C TRP A 56 7.83 0.58 -11.37
N GLN A 57 7.27 1.76 -11.61
CA GLN A 57 7.25 2.38 -12.94
C GLN A 57 8.17 3.60 -13.02
N ARG A 58 7.94 4.60 -12.15
CA ARG A 58 8.63 5.89 -12.18
C ARG A 58 8.56 6.61 -10.83
N GLU A 59 9.50 7.50 -10.61
CA GLU A 59 9.43 8.50 -9.55
C GLU A 59 8.67 9.74 -10.05
N GLU A 60 7.84 10.35 -9.20
CA GLU A 60 7.17 11.62 -9.49
C GLU A 60 6.81 12.34 -8.19
N TYR A 61 7.04 13.66 -8.13
CA TYR A 61 6.77 14.50 -6.95
C TYR A 61 7.37 13.97 -5.64
N GLY A 62 8.53 13.31 -5.71
CA GLY A 62 9.21 12.67 -4.58
C GLY A 62 8.61 11.35 -4.10
N GLY A 63 7.47 10.94 -4.68
CA GLY A 63 6.88 9.61 -4.47
C GLY A 63 7.12 8.68 -5.66
N ASN A 64 6.51 7.51 -5.63
CA ASN A 64 6.78 6.43 -6.57
C ASN A 64 5.49 5.81 -7.10
N TRP A 65 5.41 5.71 -8.42
CA TRP A 65 4.32 5.05 -9.11
C TRP A 65 4.60 3.55 -9.25
N TYR A 66 3.58 2.76 -8.91
CA TYR A 66 3.60 1.32 -8.88
C TYR A 66 2.42 0.77 -9.68
N TYR A 67 2.67 -0.16 -10.60
CA TYR A 67 1.63 -0.76 -11.43
C TYR A 67 1.24 -2.12 -10.89
N ASN A 68 -0.06 -2.38 -10.79
CA ASN A 68 -0.62 -3.70 -10.50
C ASN A 68 -1.17 -4.32 -11.78
N ALA A 69 -0.56 -5.42 -12.24
CA ALA A 69 -0.96 -6.07 -13.48
C ALA A 69 -2.36 -6.72 -13.42
N GLU A 70 -2.75 -7.27 -12.27
CA GLU A 70 -4.03 -7.98 -12.10
C GLU A 70 -5.23 -7.02 -12.10
N LEU A 71 -5.04 -5.84 -11.49
CA LEU A 71 -6.05 -4.79 -11.40
C LEU A 71 -5.96 -3.79 -12.56
N ASN A 72 -4.91 -3.86 -13.38
CA ASN A 72 -4.60 -2.95 -14.48
C ASN A 72 -4.70 -1.47 -14.06
N ILE A 73 -4.03 -1.12 -12.96
CA ILE A 73 -4.07 0.21 -12.36
C ILE A 73 -2.70 0.59 -11.79
N GLU A 74 -2.35 1.87 -11.88
CA GLU A 74 -1.22 2.46 -11.17
C GLU A 74 -1.67 3.11 -9.85
N GLY A 75 -0.85 2.98 -8.82
CA GLY A 75 -0.98 3.71 -7.57
C GLY A 75 0.31 4.46 -7.24
N TRP A 76 0.17 5.70 -6.78
CA TRP A 76 1.30 6.48 -6.28
C TRP A 76 1.46 6.29 -4.77
N LEU A 77 2.68 5.96 -4.34
CA LEU A 77 3.08 5.93 -2.95
C LEU A 77 3.92 7.16 -2.63
N CYS A 78 3.53 7.88 -1.57
CA CYS A 78 4.18 9.11 -1.16
C CYS A 78 5.60 8.86 -0.60
N PRO A 79 6.39 9.92 -0.33
CA PRO A 79 7.73 9.79 0.24
C PRO A 79 7.78 9.06 1.59
N ALA A 80 6.65 8.87 2.29
CA ALA A 80 6.59 8.09 3.52
C ALA A 80 7.06 6.63 3.31
N LEU A 81 7.03 6.11 2.08
CA LEU A 81 7.66 4.83 1.71
C LEU A 81 9.11 4.73 2.20
N PHE A 82 9.86 5.83 2.13
CA PHE A 82 11.27 5.88 2.52
C PHE A 82 11.50 5.84 4.03
N LYS A 83 10.45 5.89 4.85
CA LYS A 83 10.54 5.59 6.29
C LYS A 83 10.70 4.09 6.55
N TYR A 84 10.41 3.25 5.56
CA TYR A 84 10.46 1.78 5.64
C TYR A 84 11.53 1.16 4.75
N PHE A 85 11.80 1.79 3.60
CA PHE A 85 12.75 1.31 2.61
C PHE A 85 13.84 2.34 2.36
N HIS A 86 15.09 1.90 2.21
CA HIS A 86 16.20 2.81 1.90
C HIS A 86 16.08 3.38 0.48
N GLU A 87 15.53 2.60 -0.46
CA GLU A 87 15.25 3.00 -1.83
C GLU A 87 13.88 2.44 -2.24
N ALA A 88 13.29 2.98 -3.31
CA ALA A 88 12.01 2.51 -3.81
C ALA A 88 12.18 1.10 -4.40
N PRO A 89 11.59 0.06 -3.80
CA PRO A 89 11.81 -1.30 -4.28
C PRO A 89 11.20 -1.48 -5.68
N LYS A 90 11.88 -2.22 -6.55
CA LYS A 90 11.39 -2.50 -7.92
C LYS A 90 10.14 -3.35 -7.96
N GLU A 91 9.97 -4.20 -6.95
CA GLU A 91 8.78 -4.98 -6.71
C GLU A 91 8.29 -4.73 -5.29
N LEU A 92 6.99 -4.54 -5.13
CA LEU A 92 6.35 -4.37 -3.83
C LEU A 92 5.20 -5.36 -3.71
N TYR A 93 5.15 -6.06 -2.60
CA TYR A 93 4.14 -7.08 -2.31
C TYR A 93 3.31 -6.60 -1.13
N ALA A 94 1.98 -6.72 -1.24
CA ALA A 94 1.06 -6.27 -0.20
C ALA A 94 0.06 -7.33 0.24
N GLN A 95 -0.39 -7.22 1.49
CA GLN A 95 -1.49 -8.01 2.04
C GLN A 95 -2.30 -7.16 3.01
N CYS A 96 -3.62 -7.12 2.82
CA CYS A 96 -4.56 -6.56 3.79
C CYS A 96 -5.08 -7.68 4.72
N LYS A 97 -5.17 -7.40 6.03
CA LYS A 97 -5.72 -8.31 7.02
C LYS A 97 -6.74 -7.60 7.90
N ALA A 98 -7.84 -8.29 8.21
CA ALA A 98 -8.77 -7.81 9.22
C ALA A 98 -8.04 -7.55 10.55
N ILE A 99 -8.43 -6.47 11.25
CA ILE A 99 -8.07 -6.31 12.66
C ILE A 99 -8.90 -7.34 13.43
N ALA A 100 -8.27 -8.08 14.35
CA ALA A 100 -9.01 -8.97 15.24
C ALA A 100 -9.99 -8.15 16.08
N ALA A 101 -11.24 -8.61 16.17
CA ALA A 101 -12.26 -7.98 16.99
C ALA A 101 -11.92 -8.02 18.49
#